data_AF-A0A1F9IIX2-F1
#
_entry.id   AF-A0A1F9IIX2-F1
#
_cell.length_a   1.000
_cell.length_b   1.000
_cell.length_c   1.000
_cell.angle_alpha   90.00
_cell.angle_beta   90.00
_cell.angle_gamma   90.00
#
_symmetry.space_group_name_H-M   'P 1'
#
loop_
_entity.id
_entity.type
_entity.pdbx_description
1 polymer ?
#
loop_
_entity_poly.entity_id
_entity_poly.type
_entity_poly.pdbx_seq_one_letter_code
_entity_poly.pdbx_strand_id
1 'polypeptide(L)' 'MPTFYLGIGGLGPWELGIILVIVIVVFGAGRLPAIGSSIGQALKNFKKSIQDKSGDKDKLDNNHNSQNPNNSKDS' A
#
# COMPACT_ATOMS: atom_id res chain seq x y z
N MET A 1 15.81 27.42 13.77
CA MET A 1 15.13 27.64 15.07
C MET A 1 13.77 28.25 14.75
N PRO A 2 12.69 27.46 14.82
CA PRO A 2 12.03 27.18 16.08
C PRO A 2 12.30 25.76 16.58
N THR A 3 12.35 25.70 17.90
CA THR A 3 12.49 24.59 18.84
C THR A 3 11.47 23.47 18.60
N PHE A 4 11.79 22.52 17.72
CA PHE A 4 11.02 21.28 17.44
C PHE A 4 10.84 20.36 18.68
N TYR A 5 11.11 20.86 19.88
CA TYR A 5 11.37 20.10 21.11
C TYR A 5 10.62 20.64 22.33
N LEU A 6 9.45 21.25 22.14
CA LEU A 6 8.58 21.69 23.25
C LEU A 6 7.16 21.09 23.15
N GLY A 7 7.06 19.86 22.67
CA GLY A 7 5.83 19.08 22.67
C GLY A 7 6.15 17.64 22.99
N ILE A 8 5.83 17.21 24.20
CA ILE A 8 5.87 15.80 24.59
C ILE A 8 4.76 15.10 23.79
N GLY A 9 5.09 14.62 22.59
CA GLY A 9 4.14 13.86 21.80
C GLY A 9 4.34 14.00 20.30
N GLY A 10 5.13 13.08 19.75
CA GLY A 10 5.00 12.69 18.36
C GLY A 10 6.26 12.92 17.56
N LEU A 11 6.94 11.81 17.24
CA LEU A 11 7.76 11.71 16.04
C LEU A 11 6.89 12.20 14.88
N GLY A 12 7.15 13.42 14.40
CA GLY A 12 6.39 14.00 13.32
C GLY A 12 6.66 13.26 12.01
N PRO A 13 5.77 13.42 11.00
CA PRO A 13 6.03 12.95 9.64
C PRO A 13 7.39 13.47 9.10
N TRP A 14 7.87 14.60 9.63
CA TRP A 14 9.12 15.23 9.24
C TRP A 14 10.35 14.45 9.71
N GLU A 15 10.39 14.01 10.97
CA GLU A 15 11.49 13.20 11.51
C GLU A 15 11.53 11.80 10.89
N LEU A 16 10.36 11.20 10.66
CA LEU A 16 10.27 9.93 9.96
C LEU A 16 10.82 10.04 8.53
N GLY A 17 10.59 11.18 7.87
CA GLY A 17 11.16 11.50 6.57
C GLY A 17 12.70 11.57 6.61
N ILE A 18 13.28 12.23 7.61
CA ILE A 18 14.75 12.32 7.77
C ILE A 18 15.36 10.92 7.97
N ILE A 19 14.75 10.10 8.83
CA ILE A 19 15.21 8.71 9.06
C ILE A 19 15.13 7.90 7.76
N LEU A 20 14.03 8.03 7.01
CA LEU A 20 13.85 7.35 5.73
C LEU A 20 14.95 7.69 4.72
N VAL A 21 15.35 8.97 4.65
CA VAL A 21 16.45 9.41 3.78
C VAL A 21 17.77 8.74 4.16
N ILE A 22 18.09 8.64 5.44
CA ILE A 22 19.32 7.98 5.91
C ILE A 22 19.33 6.49 5.50
N VAL A 23 18.21 5.79 5.69
CA VAL A 23 18.08 4.38 5.30
C VAL A 23 18.23 4.24 3.78
N ILE A 24 17.67 5.16 2.99
CA ILE A 24 17.86 5.16 1.52
C ILE A 24 19.32 5.34 1.13
N VAL A 25 20.10 6.16 1.85
CA VAL A 25 21.52 6.36 1.56
C VAL A 25 22.33 5.10 1.89
N VAL A 26 22.05 4.44 3.01
CA VAL A 26 22.78 3.23 3.45
C VAL A 26 22.41 2.01 2.62
N PHE A 27 21.13 1.77 2.40
CA PHE A 27 20.62 0.59 1.71
C PHE A 27 20.48 0.81 0.19
N GLY A 28 20.48 2.05 -0.28
CA GLY A 28 20.20 2.42 -1.67
C GLY A 28 18.70 2.57 -1.96
N ALA A 29 18.36 3.52 -2.84
CA ALA A 29 16.98 3.87 -3.19
C ALA A 29 16.13 2.72 -3.77
N GLY A 30 16.77 1.66 -4.28
CA GLY A 30 16.07 0.50 -4.85
C GLY A 30 15.74 -0.61 -3.85
N ARG A 31 16.44 -0.72 -2.71
CA ARG A 31 16.31 -1.89 -1.81
C ARG A 31 15.08 -1.80 -0.92
N LEU A 32 14.79 -0.63 -0.36
CA LEU A 32 13.58 -0.35 0.42
C LEU A 32 12.28 -0.66 -0.34
N PRO A 33 12.04 -0.11 -1.55
CA PRO A 33 10.81 -0.40 -2.30
C PRO A 33 10.74 -1.84 -2.81
N ALA A 34 11.87 -2.48 -3.12
CA ALA A 34 11.89 -3.89 -3.53
C ALA A 34 11.36 -4.82 -2.43
N ILE A 35 11.81 -4.60 -1.18
CA ILE A 35 11.35 -5.36 -0.01
C ILE A 35 9.93 -4.94 0.39
N GLY A 36 9.60 -3.65 0.28
CA GLY A 36 8.26 -3.15 0.55
C GLY A 36 7.19 -3.73 -0.40
N SER A 37 7.53 -3.97 -1.67
CA SER A 37 6.62 -4.58 -2.64
C SER A 37 6.28 -6.03 -2.29
N SER A 38 7.26 -6.84 -1.88
CA SER A 38 7.02 -8.24 -1.51
C SER A 38 6.23 -8.35 -0.20
N ILE A 39 6.57 -7.54 0.81
CA ILE A 39 5.81 -7.45 2.07
C ILE A 39 4.39 -6.93 1.82
N GLY A 40 4.22 -5.93 0.94
CA GLY A 40 2.92 -5.38 0.59
C GLY A 40 2.00 -6.39 -0.08
N GLN A 41 2.53 -7.22 -0.97
CA GLN A 41 1.78 -8.32 -1.58
C GLN A 41 1.38 -9.38 -0.53
N ALA A 42 2.29 -9.75 0.38
CA ALA A 42 1.98 -10.69 1.46
C ALA A 42 0.90 -10.14 2.41
N LEU A 43 1.00 -8.87 2.80
CA LEU A 43 0.05 -8.20 3.68
C LEU A 43 -1.32 -8.03 2.99
N LYS A 44 -1.36 -7.75 1.69
CA LYS A 44 -2.59 -7.67 0.89
C LYS A 44 -3.32 -9.01 0.87
N ASN A 45 -2.60 -10.11 0.62
CA ASN A 45 -3.17 -11.46 0.60
C ASN A 45 -3.62 -11.91 2.00
N PHE A 46 -2.86 -11.55 3.05
CA PHE A 46 -3.24 -11.79 4.44
C PHE A 46 -4.51 -11.03 4.83
N LYS A 47 -4.60 -9.73 4.52
CA LYS A 47 -5.79 -8.90 4.73
C LYS A 47 -7.01 -9.49 4.04
N LYS A 48 -6.86 -9.90 2.77
CA LYS A 48 -7.93 -10.51 1.98
C LYS A 48 -8.42 -11.83 2.59
N SER A 49 -7.50 -12.68 3.05
CA SER A 49 -7.83 -13.97 3.66
C SER A 49 -8.55 -13.81 5.01
N ILE A 50 -8.18 -12.78 5.79
CA ILE A 50 -8.89 -12.42 7.02
C ILE A 50 -10.29 -11.90 6.71
N GLN A 51 -10.42 -11.02 5.72
CA GLN A 51 -11.71 -10.46 5.33
C GLN A 51 -12.68 -11.53 4.79
N ASP A 52 -12.16 -12.47 3.99
CA ASP A 52 -12.93 -13.62 3.48
C ASP A 52 -13.40 -14.55 4.63
N LYS A 53 -12.62 -14.68 5.72
CA LYS A 53 -13.01 -15.44 6.92
C LYS A 53 -13.98 -14.71 7.84
N SER A 54 -13.94 -13.38 7.88
CA SER A 54 -14.78 -12.56 8.75
C SER A 54 -16.19 -12.29 8.19
N GLY A 55 -16.54 -12.84 7.02
CA GLY A 55 -17.93 -12.86 6.53
C GLY A 55 -18.46 -11.54 5.98
N ASP A 56 -17.63 -10.49 5.92
CA ASP A 56 -18.02 -9.18 5.40
C ASP A 56 -17.51 -9.02 3.95
N LYS A 57 -18.37 -9.42 3.01
CA LYS A 57 -18.13 -9.26 1.58
C LYS A 57 -18.49 -7.85 1.14
N ASP A 58 -17.52 -6.95 1.18
CA ASP A 58 -17.49 -5.83 0.25
C ASP A 58 -16.39 -6.06 -0.79
N LYS A 59 -16.88 -6.44 -1.96
CA LYS A 59 -16.14 -6.60 -3.21
C LYS A 59 -15.33 -5.34 -3.50
N LEU A 60 -14.03 -5.51 -3.68
CA LEU A 60 -13.24 -4.68 -4.58
C LEU A 60 -12.67 -5.59 -5.66
N ASP A 61 -13.58 -6.11 -6.49
CA ASP A 61 -13.32 -6.63 -7.81
C ASP A 61 -13.39 -5.48 -8.83
N ASN A 62 -12.43 -4.56 -8.79
CA ASN A 62 -12.17 -3.72 -9.96
C ASN A 62 -11.42 -4.53 -11.02
N ASN A 63 -12.07 -5.58 -11.52
CA ASN A 63 -11.86 -6.13 -12.85
C ASN A 63 -13.03 -5.67 -13.71
N HIS A 64 -13.00 -4.40 -14.11
CA HIS A 64 -13.74 -3.94 -15.28
C HIS A 64 -12.72 -3.71 -16.39
N ASN A 65 -12.12 -4.81 -16.88
CA ASN A 65 -11.61 -4.79 -18.25
C ASN A 65 -12.80 -5.04 -19.17
N SER A 66 -13.10 -4.02 -19.95
CA SER A 66 -14.14 -4.01 -20.97
C SER A 66 -13.93 -5.15 -21.97
N GLN A 67 -14.79 -6.17 -21.93
CA GLN A 67 -15.16 -6.94 -23.12
C GLN A 67 -16.69 -6.99 -23.20
N ASN A 68 -17.20 -5.87 -23.70
CA ASN A 68 -18.58 -5.59 -24.08
C ASN A 68 -19.13 -6.64 -25.08
N PRO A 69 -20.44 -6.98 -25.00
CA PRO A 69 -21.06 -8.09 -25.70
C PRO A 69 -21.52 -7.67 -27.10
N ASN A 70 -21.35 -8.54 -28.10
CA ASN A 70 -22.08 -8.38 -29.35
C ASN A 70 -22.83 -9.66 -29.68
N ASN A 71 -24.06 -9.67 -29.18
CA ASN A 71 -25.17 -10.41 -29.75
C ASN A 71 -25.56 -9.77 -31.10
N SER A 72 -25.00 -10.30 -32.19
CA SER A 72 -25.66 -10.33 -33.49
C SER A 72 -26.31 -11.71 -33.59
N LYS A 73 -27.61 -11.89 -33.37
CA LYS A 73 -28.73 -11.37 -34.17
C LYS A 73 -28.52 -11.64 -35.67
N ASP A 74 -28.56 -12.91 -36.04
CA ASP A 74 -28.87 -13.46 -37.38
C ASP A 74 -28.71 -15.00 -37.26
N SER A 75 -29.58 -15.89 -37.71
CA SER A 75 -30.77 -15.85 -38.57
C SER A 75 -31.67 -17.06 -38.25
#